data_AF-A0A938LDS5-F1
#
_entry.id   AF-A0A938LDS5-F1
#
_cell.length_a   1.000
_cell.length_b   1.000
_cell.length_c   1.000
_cell.angle_alpha   90.00
_cell.angle_beta   90.00
_cell.angle_gamma   90.00
#
_symmetry.space_group_name_H-M   'P 1'
#
loop_
_entity.id
_entity.type
_entity.pdbx_description
1 polymer ?
#
loop_
_entity_poly.entity_id
_entity_poly.type
_entity_poly.pdbx_seq_one_letter_code
_entity_poly.pdbx_strand_id
1 'polypeptide(L)' 'MKGNRDMNTRWLWGIAALSAALRIGSSEPPKVGDPAPDFTLTGSDGAVHKLSDHAGKRPVILAWFPKAFTGG' A
#
# COMPACT_ATOMS: atom_id res chain seq x y z
N MET A 1 27.93 54.56 8.46
CA MET A 1 26.52 54.18 8.24
C MET A 1 26.49 53.03 7.25
N LYS A 2 26.38 51.78 7.72
CA LYS A 2 26.50 50.56 6.90
C LYS A 2 25.12 49.89 6.83
N GLY A 3 24.60 49.82 5.61
CA GLY A 3 23.21 49.50 5.32
C GLY A 3 22.81 48.06 5.62
N ASN A 4 21.67 47.96 6.29
CA ASN A 4 20.79 46.83 6.55
C ASN A 4 20.39 46.15 5.21
N ARG A 5 21.17 45.18 4.73
CA ARG A 5 20.93 44.44 3.47
C ARG A 5 20.87 42.92 3.66
N ASP A 6 20.65 42.49 4.89
CA ASP A 6 20.76 41.11 5.34
C ASP A 6 19.39 40.47 5.67
N MET A 7 18.29 41.23 5.49
CA MET A 7 16.94 40.78 5.82
C MET A 7 16.23 39.97 4.71
N ASN A 8 16.65 40.05 3.44
CA ASN A 8 15.85 39.55 2.31
C ASN A 8 16.41 38.30 1.60
N THR A 9 17.57 37.78 2.02
CA THR A 9 18.22 36.59 1.37
C THR A 9 17.98 35.29 2.14
N ARG A 10 17.31 35.34 3.30
CA ARG A 10 17.12 34.19 4.21
C ARG A 10 15.80 33.43 3.99
N TRP A 11 14.93 33.90 3.10
CA TRP A 11 13.59 33.31 2.86
C TRP A 11 13.45 32.54 1.54
N LEU A 12 14.49 32.47 0.70
CA LEU A 12 14.41 31.82 -0.62
C LEU A 12 14.86 30.34 -0.66
N TRP A 13 15.27 29.76 0.47
CA TRP A 13 15.67 28.34 0.55
C TRP A 13 14.71 27.46 1.38
N GLY A 14 13.65 28.03 1.95
CA GLY A 14 12.75 27.36 2.89
C GLY A 14 11.68 26.43 2.30
N ILE A 15 11.57 26.32 0.96
CA ILE A 15 10.60 25.45 0.30
C ILE A 15 11.34 24.52 -0.66
N ALA A 16 12.31 23.78 -0.13
CA ALA A 16 12.89 22.64 -0.82
C ALA A 16 12.10 21.37 -0.47
N ALA A 17 11.26 20.96 -1.42
CA ALA A 17 10.82 19.59 -1.66
C ALA A 17 10.10 18.83 -0.52
N LEU A 18 8.78 18.97 -0.45
CA LEU A 18 7.90 17.86 -0.06
C LEU A 18 7.05 17.41 -1.24
N SER A 19 7.71 16.94 -2.30
CA SER A 19 7.09 16.07 -3.30
C SER A 19 7.46 14.63 -2.96
N ALA A 20 6.94 14.13 -1.84
CA ALA A 20 6.88 12.69 -1.62
C ALA A 20 5.91 12.14 -2.67
N ALA A 21 6.48 11.54 -3.72
CA ALA A 21 5.75 10.93 -4.82
C ALA A 21 4.61 10.06 -4.27
N LEU A 22 3.37 10.35 -4.67
CA LEU A 22 2.31 9.35 -4.65
C LEU A 22 2.81 8.21 -5.56
N ARG A 23 3.36 7.17 -4.96
CA ARG A 23 3.56 5.89 -5.64
C ARG A 23 2.17 5.32 -5.83
N ILE A 24 1.55 5.63 -6.97
CA ILE A 24 0.48 4.79 -7.50
C ILE A 24 1.17 3.46 -7.79
N GLY A 25 1.02 2.51 -6.88
CA GLY A 25 1.60 1.19 -7.03
C GLY A 25 0.96 0.50 -8.23
N SER A 26 1.73 0.30 -9.30
CA SER A 26 1.35 -0.65 -10.33
C SER A 26 1.37 -2.04 -9.70
N SER A 27 0.20 -2.64 -9.51
CA SER A 27 0.09 -4.04 -9.07
C SER A 27 0.45 -4.93 -10.27
N GLU A 28 1.71 -5.33 -10.36
CA GLU A 28 2.11 -6.40 -11.28
C GLU A 28 1.54 -7.73 -10.75
N PRO A 29 1.01 -8.61 -11.62
CA PRO A 29 0.55 -9.92 -11.17
C PRO A 29 1.68 -10.65 -10.43
N PRO A 30 1.41 -11.25 -9.26
CA PRO A 30 2.43 -11.96 -8.49
C PRO A 30 2.97 -13.14 -9.31
N LYS A 31 4.28 -13.34 -9.27
CA LYS A 31 4.95 -14.44 -9.96
C LYS A 31 5.10 -15.63 -9.00
N VAL A 32 5.28 -16.81 -9.57
CA VAL A 32 5.50 -18.02 -8.75
C VAL A 32 6.77 -17.84 -7.93
N GLY A 33 6.66 -18.08 -6.61
CA GLY A 33 7.76 -17.91 -5.66
C GLY A 33 7.78 -16.55 -4.97
N ASP A 34 7.08 -15.55 -5.49
CA ASP A 34 6.93 -14.27 -4.79
C ASP A 34 6.09 -14.47 -3.51
N PRO A 35 6.39 -13.73 -2.44
CA PRO A 35 5.48 -13.62 -1.32
C PRO A 35 4.09 -13.15 -1.79
N ALA A 36 3.04 -13.85 -1.38
CA ALA A 36 1.68 -13.45 -1.70
C ALA A 36 1.37 -12.06 -1.10
N PRO A 37 0.73 -11.15 -1.85
CA PRO A 37 0.34 -9.83 -1.33
C PRO A 37 -0.59 -9.97 -0.12
N ASP A 38 -0.31 -9.21 0.93
CA ASP A 38 -1.18 -9.23 2.12
C ASP A 38 -2.56 -8.66 1.78
N PHE A 39 -3.60 -9.30 2.32
CA PHE A 39 -4.98 -8.86 2.18
C PHE A 39 -5.73 -9.09 3.49
N THR A 40 -6.80 -8.32 3.68
CA THR A 40 -7.70 -8.42 4.83
C THR A 40 -9.13 -8.50 4.32
N LEU A 41 -9.86 -9.52 4.73
CA LEU A 41 -11.22 -9.79 4.28
C LEU A 41 -12.12 -10.20 5.45
N THR A 42 -13.41 -9.85 5.36
CA THR A 42 -14.43 -10.38 6.26
C THR A 42 -14.86 -11.76 5.78
N GLY A 43 -14.78 -12.76 6.66
CA GLY A 43 -15.21 -14.12 6.39
C GLY A 43 -16.72 -14.31 6.54
N SER A 44 -17.23 -15.44 6.03
CA SER A 44 -18.64 -15.82 6.21
C SER A 44 -19.00 -16.18 7.65
N ASP A 45 -17.99 -16.38 8.50
CA ASP A 45 -18.11 -16.52 9.95
C ASP A 45 -18.27 -15.17 10.69
N GLY A 46 -18.21 -14.05 9.97
CA GLY A 46 -18.26 -12.71 10.53
C GLY A 46 -16.93 -12.21 11.11
N ALA A 47 -15.88 -13.02 11.11
CA ALA A 47 -14.56 -12.61 11.57
C ALA A 47 -13.77 -11.91 10.45
N VAL A 48 -12.81 -11.08 10.84
CA VAL A 48 -11.85 -10.46 9.91
C VAL A 48 -10.61 -11.34 9.87
N HIS A 49 -10.19 -11.73 8.67
CA HIS A 49 -9.04 -12.59 8.43
C HIS A 49 -7.96 -11.82 7.66
N LYS A 50 -6.71 -11.88 8.11
CA LYS A 50 -5.55 -11.38 7.36
C LYS A 50 -4.72 -12.54 6.83
N LEU A 51 -4.16 -12.41 5.63
CA LEU A 51 -3.28 -13.44 5.08
C LEU A 51 -2.08 -13.69 6.01
N SER A 52 -1.52 -12.63 6.59
CA SER A 52 -0.44 -12.69 7.58
C SER A 52 -0.75 -13.53 8.82
N ASP A 53 -2.02 -13.71 9.21
CA ASP A 53 -2.40 -14.55 10.35
C ASP A 53 -2.11 -16.04 10.12
N HIS A 54 -1.98 -16.45 8.86
CA HIS A 54 -1.76 -17.84 8.43
C HIS A 54 -0.33 -18.15 7.97
N ALA A 55 0.51 -17.13 7.80
CA ALA A 55 1.89 -17.29 7.36
C ALA A 55 2.66 -18.27 8.26
N GLY A 56 3.29 -19.28 7.65
CA GLY A 56 4.06 -20.32 8.37
C GLY A 56 3.21 -21.31 9.19
N LYS A 57 1.88 -21.14 9.26
CA LYS A 57 0.99 -22.03 10.03
C LYS A 57 0.27 -23.03 9.14
N ARG A 58 -0.18 -22.61 7.96
CA ARG A 58 -0.92 -23.44 7.00
C ARG A 58 -0.95 -22.81 5.60
N PRO A 59 -1.09 -23.62 4.54
CA PRO A 59 -1.33 -23.09 3.20
C PRO A 59 -2.69 -22.39 3.12
N VAL A 60 -2.78 -21.38 2.27
CA VAL A 60 -4.01 -20.63 1.95
C VAL A 60 -4.22 -20.71 0.43
N ILE A 61 -5.44 -21.01 0.00
CA ILE A 61 -5.82 -21.10 -1.41
C ILE A 61 -6.80 -19.97 -1.70
N LEU A 62 -6.55 -19.22 -2.77
CA LEU A 62 -7.44 -18.19 -3.25
C LEU A 62 -8.15 -18.68 -4.52
N ALA A 63 -9.48 -18.73 -4.48
CA ALA A 63 -10.32 -19.19 -5.57
C ALA A 63 -11.46 -18.20 -5.79
N TRP A 64 -11.82 -17.97 -7.05
CA TRP A 64 -12.88 -17.05 -7.44
C TRP A 64 -13.85 -17.73 -8.39
N PHE A 65 -15.13 -17.39 -8.25
CA PHE A 65 -16.20 -17.78 -9.15
C PHE A 65 -17.10 -16.56 -9.38
N PRO A 66 -17.81 -16.45 -10.52
CA PRO A 66 -18.64 -15.27 -10.81
C PRO A 66 -19.76 -15.06 -9.79
N LYS A 67 -20.42 -16.15 -9.38
CA LYS A 67 -21.49 -16.13 -8.37
C LYS A 67 -21.66 -17.50 -7.70
N ALA A 68 -21.73 -17.51 -6.37
CA ALA A 68 -21.93 -18.73 -5.60
C ALA A 68 -23.33 -19.30 -5.86
N PHE A 69 -23.48 -20.61 -5.69
CA PHE A 69 -24.79 -21.29 -5.69
C PHE A 69 -25.59 -21.10 -6.98
N THR A 70 -24.93 -21.05 -8.13
CA THR A 70 -25.57 -21.03 -9.46
C THR A 70 -25.20 -22.29 -10.25
N GLY A 71 -26.13 -22.79 -11.07
CA GLY A 71 -25.82 -23.74 -12.14
C GLY A 71 -25.27 -22.96 -13.33
N GLY A 72 -24.18 -23.45 -13.94
CA GLY A 72 -23.48 -22.78 -15.03
C GLY A 72 -24.31 -22.59 -16.29
#